data_AF-A0A520SVL9-F1
#
_entry.id   AF-A0A520SVL9-F1
#
_cell.length_a   1.000
_cell.length_b   1.000
_cell.length_c   1.000
_cell.angle_alpha   90.00
_cell.angle_beta   90.00
_cell.angle_gamma   90.00
#
_symmetry.space_group_name_H-M   'P 1'
#
loop_
_entity.id
_entity.type
_entity.pdbx_description
1 polymer ?
#
loop_
_entity_poly.entity_id
_entity_poly.type
_entity_poly.pdbx_seq_one_letter_code
_entity_poly.pdbx_strand_id
1 'polypeptide(L)' 'MTKSNLKVVNTSKESDKEKQKALEAAIGQIDQNFGKGSVMKLGQKDQALDIEAISTGSLSLDIALGI' A
#
# COMPACT_ATOMS: atom_id res chain seq x y z
N MET A 1 -49.44 -4.59 -10.95
CA MET A 1 -48.20 -4.09 -11.59
C MET A 1 -47.31 -3.49 -10.51
N THR A 2 -46.40 -4.28 -9.95
CA THR A 2 -45.47 -3.88 -8.89
C THR A 2 -44.23 -3.22 -9.52
N LYS A 3 -44.01 -1.94 -9.24
CA LYS A 3 -42.84 -1.19 -9.73
C LYS A 3 -41.60 -1.64 -8.95
N SER A 4 -40.68 -2.34 -9.63
CA SER A 4 -39.33 -2.63 -9.11
C SER A 4 -38.50 -1.35 -9.08
N ASN A 5 -38.23 -0.85 -7.88
CA ASN A 5 -37.25 0.22 -7.68
C ASN A 5 -35.84 -0.39 -7.62
N LEU A 6 -35.20 -0.53 -8.80
CA LEU A 6 -33.78 -0.82 -8.88
C LEU A 6 -33.02 0.44 -8.44
N LYS A 7 -32.53 0.43 -7.20
CA LYS A 7 -31.65 1.49 -6.67
C LYS A 7 -30.33 1.39 -7.42
N VAL A 8 -30.17 2.21 -8.47
CA VAL A 8 -28.90 2.35 -9.19
C VAL A 8 -27.86 2.80 -8.18
N VAL A 9 -26.90 1.93 -7.90
CA VAL A 9 -25.81 2.17 -6.96
C VAL A 9 -24.89 3.23 -7.57
N ASN A 10 -25.23 4.49 -7.34
CA ASN A 10 -24.33 5.61 -7.58
C ASN A 10 -23.32 5.67 -6.42
N THR A 11 -22.43 4.67 -6.31
CA THR A 11 -21.45 4.54 -5.21
C THR A 11 -20.01 4.44 -5.70
N SER A 12 -19.63 5.12 -6.78
CA SER A 12 -18.24 5.04 -7.25
C SER A 12 -17.28 5.79 -6.31
N LYS A 13 -17.55 7.04 -5.94
CA LYS A 13 -16.56 7.84 -5.19
C LYS A 13 -16.48 7.58 -3.68
N GLU A 14 -17.60 7.29 -3.02
CA GLU A 14 -17.63 7.09 -1.56
C GLU A 14 -17.14 5.69 -1.17
N SER A 15 -17.51 4.66 -1.94
CA SER A 15 -17.02 3.29 -1.72
C SER A 15 -15.52 3.15 -1.94
N ASP A 16 -14.95 3.90 -2.88
CA ASP A 16 -13.51 3.83 -3.16
C ASP A 16 -12.67 4.41 -2.01
N LYS A 17 -13.18 5.44 -1.32
CA LYS A 17 -12.54 5.99 -0.12
C LYS A 17 -12.60 5.03 1.07
N GLU A 18 -13.74 4.36 1.26
CA GLU A 18 -13.90 3.33 2.31
C GLU A 18 -12.99 2.12 2.06
N LYS A 19 -12.91 1.66 0.81
CA LYS A 19 -11.99 0.58 0.39
C LYS A 19 -10.53 0.95 0.63
N GLN A 20 -10.14 2.18 0.29
CA GLN A 20 -8.77 2.66 0.50
C GLN A 20 -8.40 2.66 1.99
N LYS A 21 -9.32 3.10 2.86
CA LYS A 21 -9.12 3.09 4.32
C LYS A 21 -9.02 1.67 4.88
N ALA A 22 -9.89 0.76 4.42
CA ALA A 22 -9.83 -0.64 4.84
C ALA A 22 -8.54 -1.34 4.38
N LEU A 23 -8.09 -1.02 3.16
CA LEU A 23 -6.83 -1.53 2.61
C LEU A 23 -5.62 -1.05 3.43
N GLU A 24 -5.55 0.25 3.75
CA GLU A 24 -4.46 0.81 4.57
C GLU A 24 -4.43 0.21 5.98
N ALA A 25 -5.61 0.00 6.60
CA ALA A 25 -5.70 -0.65 7.90
C ALA A 25 -5.21 -2.11 7.85
N ALA A 26 -5.57 -2.86 6.81
CA ALA A 26 -5.11 -4.24 6.63
C ALA A 26 -3.60 -4.32 6.38
N ILE A 27 -3.04 -3.41 5.57
CA ILE A 27 -1.60 -3.30 5.33
C ILE A 27 -0.87 -3.03 6.65
N GLY A 28 -1.36 -2.09 7.47
CA GLY A 28 -0.79 -1.81 8.79
C GLY A 28 -0.84 -3.00 9.76
N GLN A 29 -1.91 -3.80 9.72
CA GLN A 29 -2.01 -5.03 10.52
C GLN A 29 -0.97 -6.07 10.08
N ILE A 30 -0.73 -6.23 8.78
CA ILE A 30 0.29 -7.15 8.25
C ILE A 30 1.69 -6.70 8.71
N ASP A 31 2.01 -5.41 8.58
CA ASP A 31 3.30 -4.89 9.04
C ASP A 31 3.52 -5.06 10.55
N GLN A 32 2.47 -4.93 11.37
CA GLN A 32 2.59 -5.13 12.82
C GLN A 32 2.78 -6.60 13.19
N ASN A 33 2.09 -7.52 12.51
CA ASN A 33 2.11 -8.94 12.85
C ASN A 33 3.33 -9.69 12.29
N PHE A 34 3.83 -9.29 11.11
CA PHE A 34 4.91 -9.99 10.40
C PHE A 34 6.23 -9.20 10.36
N GLY A 35 6.23 -7.93 10.77
CA GLY A 35 7.39 -7.06 10.79
C GLY A 35 7.36 -5.97 9.71
N LYS A 36 8.13 -4.89 9.93
CA LYS A 36 8.21 -3.76 8.99
C LYS A 36 8.71 -4.22 7.62
N GLY A 37 7.98 -3.86 6.58
CA GLY A 37 8.31 -4.24 5.20
C GLY A 37 7.76 -5.59 4.75
N SER A 38 6.89 -6.21 5.55
CA SER A 38 6.18 -7.44 5.15
C SER A 38 5.19 -7.20 4.01
N VAL A 39 4.66 -5.98 3.89
CA VAL A 39 3.83 -5.57 2.76
C VAL A 39 4.13 -4.11 2.36
N MET A 40 4.38 -3.88 1.07
CA MET A 40 4.77 -2.57 0.55
C MET A 40 4.15 -2.32 -0.83
N LYS A 41 3.98 -1.05 -1.20
CA LYS A 41 3.60 -0.72 -2.58
C LYS A 41 4.83 -0.78 -3.47
N LEU A 42 4.72 -1.51 -4.59
CA LEU A 42 5.79 -1.58 -5.59
C LEU A 42 6.10 -0.18 -6.13
N GLY A 43 7.36 0.25 -6.02
CA GLY A 43 7.82 1.58 -6.46
C GLY A 43 7.67 2.69 -5.42
N GLN A 44 7.25 2.39 -4.19
CA GLN A 44 7.27 3.34 -3.08
C GLN A 44 8.73 3.60 -2.65
N LYS A 45 9.34 4.62 -3.28
CA LYS A 45 10.75 5.01 -3.06
C LYS A 45 11.03 5.56 -1.66
N ASP A 46 10.00 6.01 -0.94
CA ASP A 46 10.14 6.68 0.35
C ASP A 46 10.25 5.73 1.55
N GLN A 47 10.23 4.41 1.32
CA GLN A 47 10.53 3.42 2.37
C GLN A 47 11.94 2.85 2.18
N ALA A 48 12.94 3.72 2.12
CA ALA A 48 14.25 3.32 2.62
C ALA A 48 14.03 3.02 4.11
N LEU A 49 13.96 1.73 4.45
CA LEU A 49 14.01 1.33 5.86
C LEU A 49 15.27 1.96 6.44
N ASP A 50 15.19 2.53 7.63
CA ASP A 50 16.36 3.10 8.32
C ASP A 50 17.21 1.93 8.83
N ILE A 51 17.90 1.29 7.89
CA ILE A 51 18.78 0.15 8.10
C ILE A 51 20.19 0.60 7.76
N GLU A 52 21.12 0.31 8.66
CA GLU A 52 22.54 0.50 8.41
C GLU A 52 22.96 -0.42 7.26
N ALA A 53 23.45 0.18 6.18
CA ALA A 53 23.94 -0.52 5.00
C ALA A 53 25.41 -0.18 4.72
N ILE A 54 26.15 -1.16 4.23
CA ILE A 54 27.51 -0.97 3.72
C ILE A 54 27.40 -0.80 2.21
N SER A 55 27.94 0.30 1.67
CA SER A 55 27.94 0.54 0.22
C SER A 55 28.59 -0.62 -0.53
N THR A 56 27.96 -1.02 -1.64
CA THR A 56 28.50 -2.07 -2.51
C THR A 56 29.71 -1.60 -3.31
N GLY A 57 30.02 -0.29 -3.26
CA GLY A 57 31.04 0.36 -4.10
C GLY A 57 30.56 0.67 -5.52
N SER A 58 29.30 0.36 -5.85
CA SER A 58 28.66 0.65 -7.13
C SER A 58 27.42 1.52 -6.93
N LEU A 59 27.49 2.78 -7.35
CA LEU A 59 26.41 3.76 -7.17
C LEU A 59 25.08 3.29 -7.78
N SER A 60 25.11 2.65 -8.95
CA SER A 60 23.88 2.16 -9.59
C SER A 60 23.21 1.04 -8.80
N LEU A 61 24.01 0.20 -8.13
CA LEU A 61 23.50 -0.91 -7.34
C LEU A 61 22.96 -0.42 -5.98
N ASP A 62 23.67 0.52 -5.36
CA ASP A 62 23.25 1.17 -4.12
C ASP A 62 21.87 1.86 -4.29
N ILE A 63 21.70 2.63 -5.36
CA ILE A 63 20.41 3.27 -5.71
C ILE A 63 19.29 2.26 -5.93
N ALA A 64 19.57 1.10 -6.54
CA ALA A 64 18.57 0.08 -6.80
C ALA A 64 18.14 -0.67 -5.54
N LEU A 65 19.06 -0.84 -4.59
CA LEU A 65 18.80 -1.41 -3.26
C LEU A 65 18.12 -0.41 -2.31
N GLY A 66 18.19 0.88 -2.62
CA GLY A 66 17.62 1.95 -1.79
C GLY A 66 18.51 2.27 -0.57
N ILE A 67 19.82 2.07 -0.71
CA ILE A 67 20.84 2.44 0.29
C ILE A 67 21.57 3.72 -0.09
#